data_AF-A0A2R6IRF8-F1
#
_entry.id   AF-A0A2R6IRF8-F1
#
_cell.length_a   1.000
_cell.length_b   1.000
_cell.length_c   1.000
_cell.angle_alpha   90.00
_cell.angle_beta   90.00
_cell.angle_gamma   90.00
#
_symmetry.space_group_name_H-M   'P 1'
#
loop_
_entity.id
_entity.type
_entity.pdbx_description
1 polymer ?
#
loop_
_entity_poly.entity_id
_entity_poly.type
_entity_poly.pdbx_seq_one_letter_code
_entity_poly.pdbx_strand_id
1 'polypeptide(L)'
;MVDDDAERALWAWTLPELAAVGVLLWLVADGLFGGGSFLASASRSLRLALLTFLATELAIPALVYLDIRRLADPPDSVWVHAAAMPLVNVFGVVAYLDCRKRRREG
;
A
#
# COMPACT_ATOMS: atom_id res chain seq x y z
N MET A 1 -19.53 -0.17 -10.14
CA MET A 1 -19.07 -0.41 -11.52
C MET A 1 -18.36 0.84 -11.96
N VAL A 2 -17.07 0.89 -11.65
CA VAL A 2 -16.17 1.89 -12.20
C VAL A 2 -15.98 1.58 -13.68
N ASP A 3 -15.91 2.63 -14.49
CA ASP A 3 -15.65 2.52 -15.92
C ASP A 3 -14.25 1.91 -16.17
N ASP A 4 -14.10 1.05 -17.18
CA ASP A 4 -12.83 0.33 -17.44
C ASP A 4 -11.65 1.31 -17.66
N ASP A 5 -11.93 2.47 -18.25
CA ASP A 5 -10.93 3.53 -18.46
C ASP A 5 -10.51 4.20 -17.14
N ALA A 6 -11.45 4.39 -16.22
CA ALA A 6 -11.16 4.94 -14.89
C ALA A 6 -10.34 3.96 -14.06
N GLU A 7 -10.65 2.66 -14.12
CA GLU A 7 -9.83 1.63 -13.48
C GLU A 7 -8.40 1.62 -14.06
N ARG A 8 -8.27 1.69 -15.39
CA ARG A 8 -6.96 1.72 -16.05
C ARG A 8 -6.15 2.94 -15.67
N ALA A 9 -6.78 4.11 -15.57
CA ALA A 9 -6.15 5.34 -15.11
C ALA A 9 -5.65 5.23 -13.66
N LEU A 10 -6.45 4.64 -12.76
CA LEU A 10 -6.07 4.40 -11.37
C LEU A 10 -4.86 3.48 -11.26
N TRP A 11 -4.82 2.38 -12.02
CA TRP A 11 -3.65 1.49 -12.05
C TRP A 11 -2.41 2.14 -12.65
N ALA A 12 -2.58 2.97 -13.68
CA ALA A 12 -1.48 3.72 -14.29
C ALA A 12 -0.81 4.68 -13.30
N TRP A 13 -1.55 5.15 -12.29
CA TRP A 13 -1.02 6.00 -11.23
C TRP A 13 -0.46 5.19 -10.04
N THR A 14 -1.23 4.21 -9.56
CA THR A 14 -0.88 3.43 -8.37
C THR A 14 0.35 2.53 -8.57
N LEU A 15 0.58 1.98 -9.77
CA LEU A 15 1.75 1.14 -10.02
C LEU A 15 3.07 1.92 -9.87
N PRO A 16 3.25 3.10 -10.50
CA PRO A 16 4.39 3.96 -10.23
C PRO A 16 4.55 4.35 -8.77
N GLU A 17 3.48 4.67 -8.05
CA GLU A 17 3.54 5.01 -6.63
C GLU A 17 4.07 3.85 -5.79
N LEU A 18 3.51 2.64 -5.96
CA LEU A 18 3.99 1.44 -5.28
C LEU A 18 5.44 1.11 -5.64
N ALA A 19 5.82 1.31 -6.91
CA ALA A 19 7.21 1.14 -7.34
C ALA A 19 8.14 2.15 -6.66
N ALA A 20 7.74 3.42 -6.56
CA ALA A 20 8.51 4.46 -5.87
C ALA A 20 8.68 4.15 -4.38
N VAL A 21 7.61 3.72 -3.70
CA VAL A 21 7.66 3.27 -2.30
C VAL A 21 8.57 2.04 -2.16
N GLY A 22 8.52 1.10 -3.10
CA GLY A 22 9.40 -0.08 -3.15
C GLY A 22 10.88 0.29 -3.29
N VAL A 23 11.20 1.24 -4.18
CA VAL A 23 12.56 1.76 -4.33
C VAL A 23 13.03 2.45 -3.04
N LEU A 24 12.18 3.27 -2.42
CA LEU A 24 12.51 3.91 -1.14
C LEU A 24 12.75 2.89 -0.03
N LEU A 25 11.91 1.85 0.06
CA LEU A 25 12.07 0.77 1.03
C LEU A 25 13.43 0.09 0.84
N TRP A 26 13.78 -0.23 -0.41
CA TRP A 26 15.05 -0.86 -0.75
C TRP A 26 16.25 0.02 -0.37
N LEU A 27 16.23 1.32 -0.68
CA LEU A 27 17.29 2.26 -0.31
C LEU A 27 17.47 2.38 1.21
N VAL A 28 16.37 2.43 1.96
CA VAL A 28 16.41 2.49 3.43
C VAL A 28 16.94 1.18 4.03
N ALA A 29 16.55 0.04 3.46
CA ALA A 29 17.04 -1.27 3.87
C ALA A 29 18.55 -1.41 3.61
N ASP A 30 19.00 -1.05 2.41
CA ASP A 30 20.43 -1.09 2.04
C ASP A 30 21.29 -0.20 2.94
N GLY A 31 20.79 0.99 3.29
CA GLY A 31 21.43 1.90 4.26
C GLY A 31 21.44 1.40 5.71
N LEU A 32 20.62 0.39 6.07
CA LEU A 32 20.64 -0.27 7.39
C LEU A 32 21.65 -1.43 7.43
N PHE A 33 21.80 -2.15 6.32
CA PHE A 33 22.72 -3.29 6.21
C PHE A 33 24.15 -2.89 5.78
N GLY A 34 24.42 -1.58 5.66
CA GLY A 34 25.75 -1.03 5.44
C GLY A 34 26.18 -0.96 3.97
N GLY A 35 25.28 -1.20 3.02
CA GLY A 35 25.55 -1.11 1.59
C GLY A 35 25.47 0.32 1.03
N GLY A 36 24.64 1.18 1.65
CA GLY A 36 24.25 2.47 1.06
C GLY A 36 24.50 3.72 1.93
N SER A 37 24.68 4.87 1.27
CA SER A 37 24.81 6.19 1.91
C SER A 37 23.46 6.88 2.21
N PHE A 38 22.35 6.30 1.75
CA PHE A 38 21.02 6.87 1.91
C PHE A 38 20.63 6.94 3.39
N LEU A 39 20.33 8.16 3.87
CA LEU A 39 20.07 8.46 5.29
C LEU A 39 21.19 7.99 6.24
N ALA A 40 22.44 7.88 5.77
CA ALA A 40 23.58 7.44 6.59
C ALA A 40 23.87 8.35 7.81
N SER A 41 23.40 9.60 7.78
CA SER A 41 23.47 10.55 8.91
C SER A 41 22.28 10.44 9.88
N ALA A 42 21.19 9.78 9.49
CA ALA A 42 20.02 9.58 10.35
C ALA A 42 20.33 8.56 11.46
N SER A 43 19.65 8.71 12.60
CA SER A 43 19.74 7.73 13.70
C SER A 43 19.19 6.37 13.27
N ARG A 44 19.73 5.29 13.86
CA ARG A 44 19.26 3.92 13.60
C ARG A 44 17.76 3.77 13.87
N SER A 45 17.26 4.37 14.95
CA SER A 45 15.84 4.34 15.31
C SER A 45 14.97 4.98 14.23
N LEU A 46 15.40 6.10 13.65
CA LEU A 46 14.67 6.76 12.57
C LEU A 46 14.64 5.90 11.30
N ARG A 47 15.76 5.26 10.94
CA ARG A 47 15.79 4.34 9.79
C ARG A 47 14.88 3.13 9.97
N LEU A 48 14.87 2.54 11.18
CA LEU A 48 13.96 1.43 11.49
C LEU A 48 12.50 1.85 11.44
N ALA A 49 12.15 3.01 12.01
CA ALA A 49 10.79 3.55 11.94
C ALA A 49 10.36 3.78 10.49
N LEU A 50 11.23 4.37 9.66
CA LEU A 50 10.97 4.59 8.24
C LEU A 50 10.83 3.27 7.47
N LEU A 51 11.68 2.28 7.76
CA LEU A 51 11.59 0.95 7.16
C LEU A 51 10.24 0.29 7.49
N THR A 52 9.82 0.32 8.74
CA THR A 52 8.52 -0.22 9.18
C THR A 52 7.36 0.53 8.52
N PHE A 53 7.44 1.86 8.44
CA PHE A 53 6.44 2.69 7.76
C PHE A 53 6.31 2.29 6.28
N LEU A 54 7.41 2.28 5.51
CA LEU A 54 7.41 1.93 4.09
C LEU A 54 6.96 0.48 3.85
N ALA A 55 7.35 -0.44 4.72
CA ALA A 55 6.90 -1.84 4.63
C ALA A 55 5.39 -1.95 4.86
N THR A 56 4.84 -1.17 5.79
CA THR A 56 3.39 -1.11 6.05
C THR A 56 2.64 -0.51 4.86
N GLU A 57 3.17 0.55 4.26
CA GLU A 57 2.65 1.21 3.06
C GLU A 57 2.54 0.27 1.86
N LEU A 58 3.45 -0.71 1.73
CA LEU A 58 3.36 -1.73 0.67
C LEU A 58 2.52 -2.94 1.07
N ALA A 59 2.60 -3.36 2.32
CA ALA A 59 1.89 -4.54 2.80
C ALA A 59 0.37 -4.34 2.75
N ILE A 60 -0.12 -3.16 3.15
CA ILE A 60 -1.54 -2.84 3.18
C ILE A 60 -2.24 -3.03 1.82
N PRO A 61 -1.84 -2.34 0.73
CA PRO A 61 -2.50 -2.49 -0.56
C PRO A 61 -2.35 -3.90 -1.13
N ALA A 62 -1.21 -4.57 -0.89
CA ALA A 62 -1.01 -5.95 -1.29
C ALA A 62 -1.98 -6.92 -0.58
N LEU A 63 -2.20 -6.74 0.72
CA LEU A 63 -3.15 -7.55 1.48
C LEU A 63 -4.60 -7.31 1.03
N VAL A 64 -4.98 -6.06 0.77
CA VAL A 64 -6.31 -5.72 0.22
C VAL A 64 -6.50 -6.37 -1.15
N TYR A 65 -5.52 -6.26 -2.05
CA TYR A 65 -5.57 -6.90 -3.36
C TYR A 65 -5.75 -8.42 -3.26
N LEU A 66 -4.99 -9.09 -2.40
CA LEU A 66 -5.09 -10.54 -2.19
C LEU A 66 -6.43 -10.95 -1.57
N ASP A 67 -6.98 -10.17 -0.63
CA ASP A 67 -8.28 -10.47 -0.01
C ASP A 67 -9.43 -10.30 -1.01
N ILE A 68 -9.44 -9.24 -1.82
CA ILE A 68 -10.44 -9.04 -2.89
C ILE A 68 -10.44 -10.21 -3.86
N ARG A 69 -9.26 -10.68 -4.30
CA ARG A 69 -9.12 -11.81 -5.23
C ARG A 69 -9.61 -13.15 -4.67
N ARG A 70 -9.79 -13.26 -3.36
CA ARG A 70 -10.27 -14.48 -2.68
C ARG A 70 -11.78 -14.47 -2.43
N LEU A 71 -12.47 -13.35 -2.68
CA LEU A 71 -13.91 -13.23 -2.48
C LEU A 71 -14.68 -13.73 -3.70
N ALA A 72 -15.78 -14.47 -3.47
CA ALA A 72 -16.67 -14.95 -4.52
C ALA A 72 -17.46 -13.80 -5.20
N ASP A 73 -17.77 -12.74 -4.44
CA ASP A 73 -18.30 -11.46 -4.93
C ASP A 73 -17.33 -10.34 -4.53
N PRO A 74 -16.33 -10.03 -5.37
CA PRO A 74 -15.30 -9.05 -5.04
C PRO A 74 -15.85 -7.60 -5.08
N PRO A 75 -15.53 -6.76 -4.09
CA PRO A 75 -15.82 -5.33 -4.16
C PRO A 75 -14.95 -4.61 -5.21
N ASP A 76 -15.36 -3.42 -5.66
CA ASP A 76 -14.66 -2.62 -6.69
C ASP A 76 -13.17 -2.43 -6.36
N SER A 77 -12.30 -2.47 -7.39
CA SER A 77 -10.84 -2.37 -7.25
C SER A 77 -10.35 -1.03 -6.68
N VAL A 78 -11.23 -0.02 -6.60
CA VAL A 78 -11.01 1.28 -5.94
C VAL A 78 -10.42 1.14 -4.53
N TRP A 79 -10.80 0.10 -3.80
CA TRP A 79 -10.28 -0.14 -2.45
C TRP A 79 -8.77 -0.42 -2.42
N VAL A 80 -8.21 -1.01 -3.49
CA VAL A 80 -6.77 -1.21 -3.62
C VAL A 80 -6.06 0.13 -3.79
N HIS A 81 -6.62 1.03 -4.59
CA HIS A 81 -6.06 2.36 -4.83
C HIS A 81 -6.16 3.25 -3.58
N ALA A 82 -7.29 3.22 -2.88
CA ALA A 82 -7.45 3.93 -1.61
C ALA A 82 -6.48 3.41 -0.53
N ALA A 83 -6.24 2.10 -0.50
CA ALA A 83 -5.26 1.49 0.41
C ALA A 83 -3.80 1.74 -0.02
N ALA A 84 -3.53 2.11 -1.28
CA ALA A 84 -2.20 2.42 -1.78
C ALA A 84 -1.80 3.89 -1.61
N MET A 85 -2.75 4.77 -1.28
CA MET A 85 -2.46 6.18 -1.04
C MET A 85 -1.62 6.34 0.25
N PRO A 86 -0.42 6.93 0.16
CA PRO A 86 0.46 7.11 1.31
C PRO A 86 -0.20 7.90 2.43
N LEU A 87 0.11 7.59 3.69
CA LEU A 87 -0.43 8.22 4.91
C LEU A 87 -1.91 7.92 5.20
N VAL A 88 -2.71 7.64 4.17
CA VAL A 88 -4.15 7.35 4.31
C VAL A 88 -4.48 5.87 4.17
N ASN A 89 -3.49 5.02 3.87
CA ASN A 89 -3.63 3.58 3.69
C ASN A 89 -4.39 2.86 4.83
N VAL A 90 -4.16 3.25 6.09
CA VAL A 90 -4.82 2.67 7.27
C VAL A 90 -6.30 3.01 7.26
N PHE A 91 -6.66 4.25 6.93
CA PHE A 91 -8.06 4.67 6.78
C PHE A 91 -8.72 3.95 5.61
N GLY A 92 -8.00 3.77 4.50
CA GLY A 92 -8.44 2.98 3.34
C GLY A 92 -8.78 1.54 3.73
N VAL A 93 -7.92 0.88 4.51
CA VAL A 93 -8.17 -0.48 5.02
C VAL A 93 -9.34 -0.53 5.98
N VAL A 94 -9.44 0.41 6.92
CA VAL A 94 -10.55 0.44 7.88
C VAL A 94 -11.88 0.60 7.16
N ALA A 95 -11.95 1.51 6.19
CA ALA A 95 -13.14 1.71 5.37
C ALA A 95 -13.47 0.47 4.52
N TYR A 96 -12.45 -0.20 3.96
CA TYR A 96 -12.61 -1.47 3.24
C TYR A 96 -13.22 -2.56 4.14
N LEU A 97 -12.70 -2.72 5.36
CA LEU A 97 -13.19 -3.72 6.31
C LEU A 97 -14.63 -3.44 6.75
N ASP A 98 -14.99 -2.17 6.98
CA ASP A 98 -16.38 -1.79 7.29
C ASP A 98 -17.32 -2.08 6.12
N CYS A 99 -16.91 -1.74 4.89
CA CYS A 99 -17.69 -2.05 3.68
C CYS A 99 -17.91 -3.57 3.51
N ARG A 100 -16.85 -4.35 3.71
CA ARG A 100 -16.90 -5.83 3.66
C ARG A 100 -17.83 -6.41 4.71
N LYS A 101 -17.81 -5.87 5.94
CA LYS A 101 -18.69 -6.32 7.03
C LYS A 101 -20.16 -6.07 6.68
N ARG A 102 -20.50 -4.86 6.24
CA ARG A 102 -21.89 -4.51 5.84
C ARG A 102 -22.42 -5.40 4.71
N ARG A 103 -21.58 -5.76 3.74
CA ARG A 103 -21.94 -6.68 2.65
C ARG A 103 -22.19 -8.12 3.08
N ARG A 104 -21.72 -8.53 4.26
CA ARG A 104 -21.99 -9.88 4.82
C ARG A 104 -23.25 -9.90 5.67
N GLU A 105 -23.67 -8.75 6.17
CA GLU A 105 -24.81 -8.60 7.09
C GLU A 105 -26.12 -8.25 6.36
N GLY A 106 -26.05 -7.82 5.09
CA GLY A 106 -27.20 -7.58 4.21
C GLY A 106 -27.31 -8.64 3.13
#